data_AF-A0A3M0G4Y5-F1
#
_entry.id   AF-A0A3M0G4Y5-F1
#
_cell.length_a   1.000
_cell.length_b   1.000
_cell.length_c   1.000
_cell.angle_alpha   90.00
_cell.angle_beta   90.00
_cell.angle_gamma   90.00
#
_symmetry.space_group_name_H-M   'P 1'
#
loop_
_entity.id
_entity.type
_entity.pdbx_description
1 polymer ?
#
loop_
_entity_poly.entity_id
_entity_poly.type
_entity_poly.pdbx_seq_one_letter_code
_entity_poly.pdbx_strand_id
1 'polypeptide(L)'
;MAADAMAGVGPRDASEIIGGAFADAGAQVAVVPLVDGGPWFPDAVSAFDADAVVVQPATLQDALDALSTAGASLYLDLTGLTRHAWAELVQVDRHRLEALRAAAPHRDVVAVVRSGQQRSALTGLMGVVAERGRLEGGDLADTLSSDALASAWLKDLGLDGTAPGAGAADGVGAIVLALGGRVASGIDVCVDGFDVTATMKAADLTVTGASVLDFHAVGGDVVKEVARLATEALRPVIAVVGRNFVSSRELRLAGIESAHPVLEGAGEDEPIPAQVADVAARVARSWIW
;
A
#
# COMPACT_ATOMS: atom_id res chain seq x y z
N MET A 1 8.07 -10.37 11.45
CA MET A 1 7.27 -9.36 12.17
C MET A 1 6.92 -8.26 11.19
N ALA A 2 5.63 -7.96 11.00
CA ALA A 2 5.16 -6.90 10.10
C ALA A 2 3.90 -6.24 10.70
N ALA A 3 4.00 -5.01 11.20
CA ALA A 3 2.86 -4.25 11.74
C ALA A 3 2.58 -3.01 10.92
N ASP A 4 1.30 -2.61 10.90
CA ASP A 4 0.89 -1.26 10.53
C ASP A 4 1.19 -0.26 11.67
N ALA A 5 1.00 1.03 11.42
CA ALA A 5 1.15 2.09 12.41
C ALA A 5 0.19 1.86 13.60
N MET A 6 0.72 1.98 14.81
CA MET A 6 -0.04 1.86 16.04
C MET A 6 0.68 2.56 17.19
N ALA A 7 -0.06 2.92 18.24
CA ALA A 7 0.49 3.54 19.44
C ALA A 7 1.26 4.85 19.16
N GLY A 8 0.77 5.64 18.21
CA GLY A 8 1.40 6.90 17.78
C GLY A 8 2.77 6.76 17.10
N VAL A 9 3.23 5.55 16.78
CA VAL A 9 4.51 5.30 16.10
C VAL A 9 4.33 4.71 14.70
N GLY A 10 5.36 4.86 13.88
CA GLY A 10 5.36 4.35 12.52
C GLY A 10 5.34 2.81 12.45
N PRO A 11 4.97 2.25 11.29
CA PRO A 11 4.92 0.79 11.04
C PRO A 11 6.23 0.07 11.37
N ARG A 12 7.37 0.69 11.06
CA ARG A 12 8.71 0.19 11.40
C ARG A 12 8.91 0.11 12.90
N ASP A 13 8.74 1.23 13.62
CA ASP A 13 8.92 1.31 15.06
C ASP A 13 7.97 0.34 15.79
N ALA A 14 6.71 0.25 15.37
CA ALA A 14 5.75 -0.72 15.92
C ALA A 14 6.24 -2.16 15.72
N SER A 15 6.77 -2.47 14.53
CA SER A 15 7.34 -3.78 14.22
C SER A 15 8.61 -4.08 15.03
N GLU A 16 9.47 -3.08 15.25
CA GLU A 16 10.68 -3.20 16.05
C GLU A 16 10.35 -3.37 17.54
N ILE A 17 9.34 -2.69 18.07
CA ILE A 17 8.88 -2.85 19.47
C ILE A 17 8.38 -4.27 19.71
N ILE A 18 7.47 -4.76 18.86
CA ILE A 18 6.92 -6.10 19.00
C ILE A 18 8.02 -7.14 18.75
N GLY A 19 8.81 -6.96 17.68
CA GLY A 19 9.91 -7.85 17.33
C GLY A 19 10.98 -7.94 18.43
N GLY A 20 11.36 -6.82 19.02
CA GLY A 20 12.31 -6.75 20.12
C GLY A 20 11.88 -7.59 21.32
N ALA A 21 10.59 -7.57 21.66
CA ALA A 21 10.06 -8.39 22.75
C ALA A 21 10.16 -9.91 22.49
N PHE A 22 10.05 -10.34 21.22
CA PHE A 22 10.29 -11.73 20.83
C PHE A 22 11.79 -12.07 20.81
N ALA A 23 12.63 -11.15 20.37
CA ALA A 23 14.08 -11.31 20.39
C ALA A 23 14.62 -11.43 21.83
N ASP A 24 14.10 -10.63 22.76
CA ASP A 24 14.42 -10.69 24.19
C ASP A 24 13.98 -12.02 24.83
N ALA A 25 12.95 -12.66 24.27
CA ALA A 25 12.52 -14.01 24.64
C ALA A 25 13.35 -15.13 23.97
N GLY A 26 14.34 -14.79 23.15
CA GLY A 26 15.28 -15.72 22.51
C GLY A 26 14.93 -16.10 21.06
N ALA A 27 13.92 -15.48 20.45
CA ALA A 27 13.57 -15.76 19.06
C ALA A 27 14.54 -15.07 18.07
N GLN A 28 14.74 -15.68 16.90
CA GLN A 28 15.33 -14.98 15.76
C GLN A 28 14.23 -14.18 15.06
N VAL A 29 14.43 -12.87 14.90
CA VAL A 29 13.38 -11.96 14.42
C VAL A 29 13.85 -11.26 13.15
N ALA A 30 13.04 -11.39 12.10
CA ALA A 30 13.08 -10.53 10.92
C ALA A 30 11.95 -9.50 11.02
N VAL A 31 12.31 -8.22 11.00
CA VAL A 31 11.36 -7.09 10.92
C VAL A 31 11.18 -6.73 9.45
N VAL A 32 9.92 -6.71 9.00
CA VAL A 32 9.55 -6.36 7.63
C VAL A 32 8.44 -5.30 7.69
N PRO A 33 8.78 -4.01 7.58
CA PRO A 33 7.79 -2.94 7.64
C PRO A 33 6.97 -2.94 6.34
N LEU A 34 5.67 -3.22 6.46
CA LEU A 34 4.72 -3.12 5.36
C LEU A 34 3.90 -1.85 5.51
N VAL A 35 3.76 -1.10 4.42
CA VAL A 35 3.10 0.20 4.40
C VAL A 35 2.36 0.39 3.09
N ASP A 36 1.15 0.97 3.10
CA ASP A 36 0.35 1.14 1.88
C ASP A 36 0.67 2.42 1.08
N GLY A 37 1.73 3.14 1.47
CA GLY A 37 2.10 4.46 0.97
C GLY A 37 2.09 5.51 2.09
N GLY A 38 2.10 6.79 1.71
CA GLY A 38 1.99 7.90 2.65
C GLY A 38 3.29 8.17 3.42
N PRO A 39 3.23 8.91 4.54
CA PRO A 39 4.42 9.52 5.15
C PRO A 39 5.50 8.53 5.62
N TRP A 40 5.12 7.26 5.85
CA TRP A 40 6.04 6.20 6.28
C TRP A 40 6.69 5.43 5.13
N PHE A 41 6.20 5.63 3.90
CA PHE A 41 6.67 4.91 2.72
C PHE A 41 8.14 5.18 2.36
N PRO A 42 8.67 6.42 2.43
CA PRO A 42 10.08 6.67 2.15
C PRO A 42 11.04 5.89 3.08
N ASP A 43 10.74 5.82 4.38
CA ASP A 43 11.56 5.07 5.34
C ASP A 43 11.54 3.57 5.02
N ALA A 44 10.37 3.01 4.71
CA ALA A 44 10.23 1.61 4.33
C ALA A 44 11.04 1.24 3.07
N VAL A 45 10.99 2.08 2.02
CA VAL A 45 11.77 1.87 0.79
C VAL A 45 13.27 1.95 1.08
N SER A 46 13.71 2.94 1.85
CA SER A 46 15.14 3.14 2.15
C SER A 46 15.79 1.96 2.88
N ALA A 47 14.99 1.14 3.55
CA ALA A 47 15.46 -0.03 4.27
C ALA A 47 15.82 -1.22 3.36
N PHE A 48 15.31 -1.27 2.12
CA PHE A 48 15.68 -2.31 1.14
C PHE A 48 16.34 -1.76 -0.14
N ASP A 49 16.15 -0.49 -0.45
CA ASP A 49 16.75 0.20 -1.59
C ASP A 49 17.17 1.62 -1.19
N ALA A 50 18.44 1.77 -0.78
CA ALA A 50 18.98 3.03 -0.29
C ALA A 50 19.22 4.07 -1.41
N ASP A 51 19.28 3.62 -2.67
CA ASP A 51 19.54 4.47 -3.83
C ASP A 51 18.23 4.91 -4.52
N ALA A 52 17.09 4.30 -4.16
CA ALA A 52 15.78 4.67 -4.66
C ALA A 52 15.39 6.09 -4.29
N VAL A 53 14.72 6.75 -5.25
CA VAL A 53 14.10 8.05 -5.02
C VAL A 53 12.61 7.83 -4.78
N VAL A 54 12.12 8.29 -3.63
CA VAL A 54 10.68 8.33 -3.34
C VAL A 54 10.19 9.77 -3.44
N VAL A 55 9.17 10.02 -4.26
CA VAL A 55 8.53 11.33 -4.38
C VAL A 55 7.05 11.22 -4.05
N GLN A 56 6.56 12.13 -3.21
CA GLN A 56 5.16 12.19 -2.76
C GLN A 56 4.51 13.47 -3.29
N PRO A 57 4.10 13.51 -4.57
CA PRO A 57 3.54 14.71 -5.18
C PRO A 57 2.19 15.10 -4.56
N ALA A 58 2.02 16.40 -4.28
CA ALA A 58 0.72 16.92 -3.84
C ALA A 58 -0.22 17.18 -5.02
N THR A 59 0.33 17.53 -6.18
CA THR A 59 -0.40 17.90 -7.40
C THR A 59 0.05 17.08 -8.62
N LEU A 60 -0.77 17.09 -9.69
CA LEU A 60 -0.41 16.46 -10.96
C LEU A 60 0.89 17.05 -11.54
N GLN A 61 1.10 18.36 -11.40
CA GLN A 61 2.32 19.00 -11.89
C GLN A 61 3.56 18.48 -11.15
N ASP A 62 3.50 18.35 -9.82
CA ASP A 62 4.61 17.79 -9.04
C ASP A 62 4.95 16.36 -9.49
N ALA A 63 3.92 15.58 -9.82
CA ALA A 63 4.10 14.22 -10.34
C ALA A 63 4.80 14.22 -11.71
N LEU A 64 4.41 15.10 -12.62
CA LEU A 64 5.04 15.24 -13.94
C LEU A 64 6.49 15.73 -13.83
N ASP A 65 6.77 16.64 -12.91
CA ASP A 65 8.13 17.16 -12.66
C ASP A 65 9.04 16.04 -12.11
N ALA A 66 8.53 15.22 -11.19
CA ALA A 66 9.23 14.05 -10.67
C ALA A 66 9.58 13.04 -11.78
N LEU A 67 8.64 12.77 -12.70
CA LEU A 67 8.84 11.88 -13.85
C LEU A 67 9.89 12.43 -14.84
N SER A 68 10.05 13.75 -14.92
CA SER A 68 11.05 14.39 -15.79
C SER A 68 12.46 14.41 -15.21
N THR A 69 12.61 14.07 -13.93
CA THR A 69 13.92 14.10 -13.26
C THR A 69 14.72 12.84 -13.61
N ALA A 70 15.96 13.00 -14.07
CA ALA A 70 16.86 11.87 -14.28
C ALA A 70 17.35 11.29 -12.94
N GLY A 71 17.62 9.99 -12.86
CA GLY A 71 18.15 9.37 -11.64
C GLY A 71 17.89 7.86 -11.58
N ALA A 72 18.14 7.29 -10.39
CA ALA A 72 17.86 5.89 -10.05
C ALA A 72 16.35 5.59 -10.05
N SER A 73 15.96 4.38 -9.65
CA SER A 73 14.56 3.95 -9.53
C SER A 73 13.69 4.99 -8.82
N LEU A 74 12.52 5.25 -9.38
CA LEU A 74 11.53 6.20 -8.85
C LEU A 74 10.33 5.44 -8.30
N TYR A 75 10.05 5.63 -7.02
CA TYR A 75 8.75 5.32 -6.45
C TYR A 75 7.96 6.62 -6.34
N LEU A 76 6.97 6.78 -7.20
CA LEU A 76 6.07 7.92 -7.21
C LEU A 76 4.85 7.59 -6.37
N ASP A 77 4.84 8.02 -5.12
CA ASP A 77 3.76 7.75 -4.17
C ASP A 77 2.59 8.73 -4.35
N LEU A 78 1.58 8.24 -5.07
CA LEU A 78 0.38 8.97 -5.44
C LEU A 78 -0.73 8.82 -4.40
N THR A 79 -0.50 8.17 -3.25
CA THR A 79 -1.54 7.98 -2.23
C THR A 79 -2.02 9.29 -1.62
N GLY A 80 -1.13 10.28 -1.55
CA GLY A 80 -1.43 11.66 -1.11
C GLY A 80 -1.83 12.62 -2.22
N LEU A 81 -1.89 12.17 -3.48
CA LEU A 81 -2.15 13.05 -4.62
C LEU A 81 -3.55 13.66 -4.52
N THR A 82 -3.62 14.99 -4.65
CA THR A 82 -4.90 15.69 -4.70
C THR A 82 -5.61 15.39 -6.02
N ARG A 83 -6.93 15.17 -5.95
CA ARG A 83 -7.77 15.01 -7.14
C ARG A 83 -7.61 16.20 -8.09
N HIS A 84 -7.40 15.91 -9.37
CA HIS A 84 -7.20 16.89 -10.43
C HIS A 84 -8.35 16.88 -11.44
N ALA A 85 -8.39 17.89 -12.30
CA ALA A 85 -9.41 18.00 -13.34
C ALA A 85 -9.05 17.13 -14.56
N TRP A 86 -10.05 16.53 -15.21
CA TRP A 86 -9.84 15.77 -16.45
C TRP A 86 -9.14 16.58 -17.53
N ALA A 87 -9.47 17.87 -17.63
CA ALA A 87 -8.87 18.79 -18.59
C ALA A 87 -7.36 18.98 -18.39
N GLU A 88 -6.83 18.79 -17.18
CA GLU A 88 -5.40 18.86 -16.89
C GLU A 88 -4.70 17.55 -17.28
N LEU A 89 -5.32 16.41 -16.98
CA LEU A 89 -4.75 15.10 -17.29
C LEU A 89 -4.59 14.89 -18.80
N VAL A 90 -5.61 15.23 -19.59
CA VAL A 90 -5.60 15.04 -21.05
C VAL A 90 -4.64 15.98 -21.79
N GLN A 91 -4.03 16.97 -21.11
CA GLN A 91 -2.94 17.78 -21.68
C GLN A 91 -1.63 17.00 -21.78
N VAL A 92 -1.52 15.85 -21.11
CA VAL A 92 -0.38 14.94 -21.28
C VAL A 92 -0.60 14.14 -22.56
N ASP A 93 -0.19 14.73 -23.68
CA ASP A 93 -0.26 14.12 -25.00
C ASP A 93 1.02 13.30 -25.32
N ARG A 94 1.06 12.72 -26.53
CA ARG A 94 2.22 11.95 -26.99
C ARG A 94 3.52 12.78 -27.00
N HIS A 95 3.46 14.06 -27.36
CA HIS A 95 4.66 14.90 -27.42
C HIS A 95 5.21 15.15 -26.01
N ARG A 96 4.32 15.41 -25.04
CA ARG A 96 4.70 15.55 -23.64
C ARG A 96 5.26 14.24 -23.08
N LEU A 97 4.66 13.10 -23.42
CA LEU A 97 5.16 11.78 -23.03
C LEU A 97 6.56 11.49 -23.59
N GLU A 98 6.81 11.83 -24.86
CA GLU A 98 8.13 11.72 -25.48
C GLU A 98 9.16 12.61 -24.78
N ALA A 99 8.79 13.84 -24.40
CA ALA A 99 9.66 14.74 -23.64
C ALA A 99 10.01 14.17 -22.25
N LEU A 100 9.04 13.60 -21.52
CA LEU A 100 9.28 12.93 -20.24
C LEU A 100 10.22 11.73 -20.40
N ARG A 101 9.98 10.88 -21.39
CA ARG A 101 10.84 9.72 -21.69
C ARG A 101 12.26 10.14 -22.07
N ALA A 102 12.42 11.25 -22.79
CA ALA A 102 13.73 11.79 -23.16
C ALA A 102 14.49 12.40 -21.97
N ALA A 103 13.77 12.97 -21.00
CA ALA A 103 14.38 13.60 -19.83
C ALA A 103 14.94 12.56 -18.82
N ALA A 104 14.29 11.40 -18.71
CA ALA A 104 14.69 10.32 -17.81
C ALA A 104 14.69 8.95 -18.53
N PRO A 105 15.61 8.70 -19.47
CA PRO A 105 15.61 7.47 -20.25
C PRO A 105 15.94 6.27 -19.36
N HIS A 106 15.23 5.15 -19.57
CA HIS A 106 15.44 3.87 -18.88
C HIS A 106 15.31 3.91 -17.35
N ARG A 107 14.67 4.94 -16.79
CA ARG A 107 14.37 5.00 -15.36
C ARG A 107 13.26 4.00 -15.03
N ASP A 108 13.50 3.14 -14.04
CA ASP A 108 12.43 2.31 -13.47
C ASP A 108 11.49 3.20 -12.68
N VAL A 109 10.19 3.14 -12.98
CA VAL A 109 9.17 3.98 -12.35
C VAL A 109 8.04 3.10 -11.86
N VAL A 110 7.77 3.21 -10.56
CA VAL A 110 6.65 2.57 -9.90
C VAL A 110 5.69 3.66 -9.41
N ALA A 111 4.50 3.71 -9.99
CA ALA A 111 3.39 4.47 -9.42
C ALA A 111 2.84 3.69 -8.22
N VAL A 112 3.01 4.27 -7.03
CA VAL A 112 2.54 3.69 -5.78
C VAL A 112 1.18 4.29 -5.46
N VAL A 113 0.17 3.43 -5.31
CA VAL A 113 -1.22 3.82 -5.03
C VAL A 113 -1.77 3.05 -3.83
N ARG A 114 -2.97 3.43 -3.37
CA ARG A 114 -3.62 2.69 -2.28
C ARG A 114 -3.93 1.26 -2.72
N SER A 115 -3.91 0.34 -1.77
CA SER A 115 -4.34 -1.03 -2.00
C SER A 115 -5.75 -1.08 -2.60
N GLY A 116 -5.91 -1.90 -3.64
CA GLY A 116 -7.13 -2.00 -4.44
C GLY A 116 -7.15 -1.11 -5.68
N GLN A 117 -6.29 -0.08 -5.78
CA GLN A 117 -6.26 0.81 -6.95
C GLN A 117 -5.28 0.35 -8.06
N GLN A 118 -4.37 -0.57 -7.77
CA GLN A 118 -3.27 -0.94 -8.68
C GLN A 118 -3.76 -1.51 -10.01
N ARG A 119 -4.98 -2.04 -10.02
CA ARG A 119 -5.61 -2.67 -11.18
C ARG A 119 -6.80 -1.88 -11.71
N SER A 120 -7.09 -0.70 -11.17
CA SER A 120 -8.21 0.13 -11.61
C SER A 120 -8.07 0.45 -13.10
N ALA A 121 -9.13 0.19 -13.86
CA ALA A 121 -9.25 0.68 -15.22
C ALA A 121 -9.68 2.14 -15.20
N LEU A 122 -9.23 2.93 -16.17
CA LEU A 122 -9.67 4.33 -16.26
C LEU A 122 -11.09 4.42 -16.80
N THR A 123 -11.40 3.62 -17.83
CA THR A 123 -12.65 3.69 -18.58
C THR A 123 -13.48 2.41 -18.46
N GLY A 124 -14.68 2.47 -19.02
CA GLY A 124 -15.66 1.39 -19.00
C GLY A 124 -16.58 1.42 -17.78
N LEU A 125 -17.50 0.47 -17.69
CA LEU A 125 -18.59 0.49 -16.72
C LEU A 125 -18.11 0.54 -15.26
N MET A 126 -16.99 -0.14 -14.98
CA MET A 126 -16.34 -0.20 -13.67
C MET A 126 -15.07 0.66 -13.61
N GLY A 127 -14.82 1.50 -14.64
CA GLY A 127 -13.68 2.40 -14.67
C GLY A 127 -13.85 3.60 -13.75
N VAL A 128 -12.73 4.24 -13.42
CA VAL A 128 -12.68 5.40 -12.52
C VAL A 128 -13.52 6.57 -13.04
N VAL A 129 -13.60 6.79 -14.35
CA VAL A 129 -14.47 7.83 -14.93
C VAL A 129 -15.95 7.57 -14.59
N ALA A 130 -16.42 6.33 -14.77
CA ALA A 130 -17.80 5.96 -14.50
C ALA A 130 -18.11 5.97 -12.98
N GLU A 131 -17.16 5.53 -12.15
CA GLU A 131 -17.28 5.61 -10.70
C GLU A 131 -17.41 7.06 -10.22
N ARG A 132 -16.57 7.95 -10.75
CA ARG A 132 -16.62 9.38 -10.46
C ARG A 132 -17.96 10.00 -10.82
N GLY A 133 -18.47 9.73 -12.02
CA GLY A 133 -19.79 10.21 -12.45
C GLY A 133 -20.91 9.79 -11.50
N ARG A 134 -20.87 8.54 -11.00
CA ARG A 134 -21.84 8.04 -10.01
C ARG A 134 -21.72 8.74 -8.65
N LEU A 135 -20.50 8.91 -8.13
CA LEU A 135 -20.27 9.53 -6.83
C LEU A 135 -20.60 11.02 -6.81
N GLU A 136 -20.30 11.72 -7.91
CA GLU A 136 -20.54 13.16 -8.05
C GLU A 136 -21.99 13.47 -8.48
N GLY A 137 -22.80 12.44 -8.76
CA GLY A 137 -24.19 12.61 -9.22
C GLY A 137 -24.30 13.26 -10.60
N GLY A 138 -23.29 13.09 -11.44
CA GLY A 138 -23.22 13.67 -12.79
C GLY A 138 -24.24 13.08 -13.75
N ASP A 139 -24.55 13.82 -14.82
CA ASP A 139 -25.40 13.31 -15.88
C ASP A 139 -24.73 12.12 -16.61
N LEU A 140 -25.55 11.16 -17.03
CA LEU A 140 -25.06 9.97 -17.70
C LEU A 140 -24.42 10.31 -19.06
N ALA A 141 -24.97 11.29 -19.79
CA ALA A 141 -24.40 11.69 -21.09
C ALA A 141 -23.01 12.34 -20.92
N ASP A 142 -22.82 13.16 -19.88
CA ASP A 142 -21.53 13.76 -19.54
C ASP A 142 -20.51 12.70 -19.11
N THR A 143 -20.94 11.71 -18.32
CA THR A 143 -20.09 10.59 -17.90
C THR A 143 -19.64 9.76 -19.09
N LEU A 144 -20.55 9.42 -20.00
CA LEU A 144 -20.23 8.67 -21.23
C LEU A 144 -19.31 9.47 -22.16
N SER A 145 -19.52 10.78 -22.25
CA SER A 145 -18.65 11.67 -23.03
C SER A 145 -17.24 11.72 -22.46
N SER A 146 -17.12 11.82 -21.13
CA SER A 146 -15.83 11.78 -20.43
C SER A 146 -15.11 10.45 -20.59
N ASP A 147 -15.86 9.33 -20.54
CA ASP A 147 -15.32 7.99 -20.74
C ASP A 147 -14.79 7.77 -22.16
N ALA A 148 -15.50 8.29 -23.16
CA ALA A 148 -15.06 8.28 -24.55
C ALA A 148 -13.78 9.13 -24.76
N LEU A 149 -13.70 10.31 -24.13
CA LEU A 149 -12.50 11.15 -24.17
C LEU A 149 -11.30 10.45 -23.51
N ALA A 150 -11.50 9.87 -22.33
CA ALA A 150 -10.45 9.11 -21.64
C ALA A 150 -10.01 7.89 -22.47
N SER A 151 -10.93 7.21 -23.16
CA SER A 151 -10.61 6.08 -24.03
C SER A 151 -9.78 6.51 -25.25
N ALA A 152 -10.09 7.67 -25.84
CA ALA A 152 -9.29 8.24 -26.92
C ALA A 152 -7.89 8.65 -26.44
N TRP A 153 -7.80 9.29 -25.26
CA TRP A 153 -6.55 9.68 -24.65
C TRP A 153 -5.62 8.48 -24.35
N LEU A 154 -6.16 7.39 -23.77
CA LEU A 154 -5.40 6.15 -23.57
C LEU A 154 -4.82 5.61 -24.88
N LYS A 155 -5.63 5.61 -25.95
CA LYS A 155 -5.19 5.17 -27.28
C LYS A 155 -4.05 6.05 -27.82
N ASP A 156 -4.11 7.36 -27.62
CA ASP A 156 -3.06 8.29 -28.06
C ASP A 156 -1.73 8.05 -27.32
N LEU A 157 -1.82 7.69 -26.03
CA LEU A 157 -0.71 7.21 -25.20
C LEU A 157 -0.21 5.81 -25.57
N GLY A 158 -0.93 5.09 -26.45
CA GLY A 158 -0.57 3.73 -26.88
C GLY A 158 -1.01 2.63 -25.91
N LEU A 159 -2.00 2.90 -25.06
CA LEU A 159 -2.57 1.96 -24.11
C LEU A 159 -3.94 1.45 -24.58
N ASP A 160 -4.28 0.23 -24.19
CA ASP A 160 -5.63 -0.30 -24.32
C ASP A 160 -6.59 0.45 -23.38
N GLY A 161 -7.83 0.68 -23.80
CA GLY A 161 -8.82 1.42 -23.00
C GLY A 161 -9.08 0.82 -21.61
N THR A 162 -8.95 -0.50 -21.47
CA THR A 162 -9.14 -1.23 -20.21
C THR A 162 -7.82 -1.68 -19.57
N ALA A 163 -6.71 -1.05 -19.92
CA ALA A 163 -5.40 -1.36 -19.35
C ALA A 163 -5.45 -1.33 -17.80
N PRO A 164 -5.15 -2.45 -17.12
CA PRO A 164 -5.14 -2.49 -15.66
C PRO A 164 -4.15 -1.48 -15.09
N GLY A 165 -4.58 -0.71 -14.09
CA GLY A 165 -3.78 0.33 -13.46
C GLY A 165 -3.81 1.68 -14.18
N ALA A 166 -4.37 1.76 -15.39
CA ALA A 166 -4.52 3.04 -16.10
C ALA A 166 -5.41 4.02 -15.35
N GLY A 167 -6.36 3.54 -14.55
CA GLY A 167 -7.22 4.36 -13.69
C GLY A 167 -6.58 4.76 -12.35
N ALA A 168 -5.40 4.22 -12.02
CA ALA A 168 -4.79 4.45 -10.72
C ALA A 168 -4.49 5.95 -10.51
N ALA A 169 -4.77 6.43 -9.30
CA ALA A 169 -4.69 7.85 -8.93
C ALA A 169 -5.38 8.79 -9.95
N ASP A 170 -6.65 8.50 -10.27
CA ASP A 170 -7.49 9.27 -11.20
C ASP A 170 -6.89 9.41 -12.63
N GLY A 171 -6.05 8.46 -13.06
CA GLY A 171 -5.52 8.39 -14.43
C GLY A 171 -4.02 8.67 -14.57
N VAL A 172 -3.34 9.07 -13.49
CA VAL A 172 -1.87 9.23 -13.50
C VAL A 172 -1.16 7.90 -13.76
N GLY A 173 -1.75 6.77 -13.32
CA GLY A 173 -1.25 5.43 -13.63
C GLY A 173 -1.09 5.19 -15.14
N ALA A 174 -1.97 5.74 -15.98
CA ALA A 174 -1.84 5.63 -17.44
C ALA A 174 -0.56 6.30 -17.96
N ILE A 175 -0.17 7.46 -17.42
CA ILE A 175 1.05 8.15 -17.82
C ILE A 175 2.27 7.29 -17.49
N VAL A 176 2.31 6.73 -16.27
CA VAL A 176 3.41 5.87 -15.83
C VAL A 176 3.50 4.60 -16.67
N LEU A 177 2.37 3.94 -16.94
CA LEU A 177 2.31 2.77 -17.83
C LEU A 177 2.78 3.12 -19.25
N ALA A 178 2.37 4.27 -19.79
CA ALA A 178 2.77 4.71 -21.12
C ALA A 178 4.27 5.07 -21.21
N LEU A 179 4.90 5.44 -20.09
CA LEU A 179 6.35 5.58 -19.98
C LEU A 179 7.09 4.24 -19.91
N GLY A 180 6.37 3.14 -19.65
CA GLY A 180 6.93 1.80 -19.47
C GLY A 180 7.16 1.41 -18.01
N GLY A 181 6.69 2.22 -17.06
CA GLY A 181 6.68 1.89 -15.65
C GLY A 181 5.54 0.95 -15.28
N ARG A 182 5.37 0.70 -13.98
CA ARG A 182 4.32 -0.15 -13.42
C ARG A 182 3.52 0.56 -12.34
N VAL A 183 2.35 0.02 -12.02
CA VAL A 183 1.50 0.47 -10.91
C VAL A 183 1.49 -0.63 -9.86
N ALA A 184 1.68 -0.28 -8.58
CA ALA A 184 1.69 -1.20 -7.44
C ALA A 184 1.15 -0.49 -6.19
N SER A 185 0.75 -1.21 -5.15
CA SER A 185 0.54 -0.57 -3.86
C SER A 185 1.83 -0.44 -3.09
N GLY A 186 1.83 0.37 -2.03
CA GLY A 186 2.97 0.42 -1.13
C GLY A 186 3.26 -0.97 -0.55
N ILE A 187 2.20 -1.74 -0.25
CA ILE A 187 2.33 -3.09 0.29
C ILE A 187 3.01 -4.01 -0.72
N ASP A 188 2.59 -4.00 -1.99
CA ASP A 188 3.21 -4.81 -3.06
C ASP A 188 4.71 -4.47 -3.17
N VAL A 189 5.04 -3.18 -3.15
CA VAL A 189 6.43 -2.71 -3.22
C VAL A 189 7.26 -3.21 -2.04
N CYS A 190 6.75 -3.12 -0.81
CA CYS A 190 7.44 -3.62 0.37
C CYS A 190 7.57 -5.16 0.35
N VAL A 191 6.53 -5.88 -0.08
CA VAL A 191 6.55 -7.34 -0.20
C VAL A 191 7.66 -7.81 -1.14
N ASP A 192 7.79 -7.16 -2.29
CA ASP A 192 8.85 -7.44 -3.26
C ASP A 192 10.23 -7.01 -2.71
N GLY A 193 10.34 -5.80 -2.18
CA GLY A 193 11.60 -5.20 -1.73
C GLY A 193 12.26 -5.95 -0.56
N PHE A 194 11.48 -6.45 0.39
CA PHE A 194 11.98 -7.20 1.54
C PHE A 194 12.03 -8.72 1.33
N ASP A 195 11.65 -9.22 0.15
CA ASP A 195 11.47 -10.65 -0.12
C ASP A 195 10.65 -11.34 1.00
N VAL A 196 9.47 -10.77 1.29
CA VAL A 196 8.60 -11.24 2.38
C VAL A 196 8.23 -12.70 2.20
N THR A 197 8.03 -13.12 0.95
CA THR A 197 7.68 -14.50 0.62
C THR A 197 8.76 -15.48 1.06
N ALA A 198 10.04 -15.20 0.78
CA ALA A 198 11.12 -16.05 1.26
C ALA A 198 11.25 -16.00 2.79
N THR A 199 11.16 -14.80 3.36
CA THR A 199 11.24 -14.58 4.82
C THR A 199 10.16 -15.37 5.57
N MET A 200 8.90 -15.30 5.12
CA MET A 200 7.80 -16.04 5.73
C MET A 200 7.96 -17.56 5.58
N LYS A 201 8.47 -18.05 4.44
CA LYS A 201 8.73 -19.49 4.27
C LYS A 201 9.77 -20.02 5.25
N ALA A 202 10.74 -19.20 5.65
CA ALA A 202 11.76 -19.56 6.63
C ALA A 202 11.30 -19.39 8.10
N ALA A 203 10.23 -18.64 8.36
CA ALA A 203 9.76 -18.34 9.70
C ALA A 203 8.92 -19.49 10.29
N ASP A 204 8.97 -19.67 11.60
CA ASP A 204 8.10 -20.60 12.33
C ASP A 204 6.77 -19.95 12.76
N LEU A 205 6.77 -18.63 12.89
CA LEU A 205 5.64 -17.81 13.33
C LEU A 205 5.64 -16.46 12.62
N THR A 206 4.48 -16.03 12.19
CA THR A 206 4.25 -14.66 11.71
C THR A 206 3.53 -13.86 12.78
N VAL A 207 4.10 -12.69 13.12
CA VAL A 207 3.47 -11.74 14.04
C VAL A 207 3.14 -10.48 13.26
N THR A 208 1.88 -10.04 13.36
CA THR A 208 1.37 -8.80 12.78
C THR A 208 0.93 -7.82 13.86
N GLY A 209 0.76 -6.56 13.48
CA GLY A 209 0.16 -5.54 14.36
C GLY A 209 -0.66 -4.51 13.60
N ALA A 210 -1.62 -3.92 14.31
CA ALA A 210 -2.49 -2.84 13.83
C ALA A 210 -3.08 -2.09 15.03
N SER A 211 -3.54 -0.86 14.81
CA SER A 211 -4.22 -0.08 15.84
C SER A 211 -5.52 -0.77 16.31
N VAL A 212 -6.35 -1.23 15.39
CA VAL A 212 -7.64 -1.86 15.69
C VAL A 212 -7.91 -3.02 14.73
N LEU A 213 -8.32 -4.18 15.24
CA LEU A 213 -8.99 -5.21 14.43
C LEU A 213 -10.50 -5.02 14.50
N ASP A 214 -11.11 -4.70 13.36
CA ASP A 214 -12.56 -4.56 13.21
C ASP A 214 -13.11 -5.47 12.10
N PHE A 215 -14.44 -5.52 12.00
CA PHE A 215 -15.16 -6.35 11.04
C PHE A 215 -15.12 -5.83 9.60
N HIS A 216 -14.73 -4.57 9.38
CA HIS A 216 -14.74 -3.95 8.06
C HIS A 216 -13.45 -4.24 7.30
N ALA A 217 -12.31 -4.16 7.98
CA ALA A 217 -11.01 -4.31 7.36
C ALA A 217 -10.08 -5.30 8.05
N VAL A 218 -10.50 -5.98 9.13
CA VAL A 218 -9.68 -6.97 9.86
C VAL A 218 -8.25 -6.46 10.11
N GLY A 219 -8.12 -5.19 10.53
CA GLY A 219 -6.82 -4.56 10.78
C GLY A 219 -6.20 -3.81 9.61
N GLY A 220 -6.90 -3.66 8.49
CA GLY A 220 -6.41 -2.94 7.32
C GLY A 220 -5.72 -3.86 6.31
N ASP A 221 -5.27 -3.28 5.20
CA ASP A 221 -4.75 -4.05 4.07
C ASP A 221 -3.39 -4.69 4.37
N VAL A 222 -2.60 -4.11 5.28
CA VAL A 222 -1.37 -4.73 5.79
C VAL A 222 -1.67 -6.06 6.49
N VAL A 223 -2.62 -6.07 7.44
CA VAL A 223 -2.96 -7.30 8.18
C VAL A 223 -3.52 -8.37 7.25
N LYS A 224 -4.41 -7.99 6.32
CA LYS A 224 -4.95 -8.92 5.32
C LYS A 224 -3.85 -9.54 4.47
N GLU A 225 -2.90 -8.74 4.01
CA GLU A 225 -1.82 -9.22 3.15
C GLU A 225 -0.85 -10.10 3.92
N VAL A 226 -0.50 -9.74 5.15
CA VAL A 226 0.32 -10.59 6.04
C VAL A 226 -0.37 -11.94 6.26
N ALA A 227 -1.68 -11.94 6.54
CA ALA A 227 -2.44 -13.17 6.74
C ALA A 227 -2.50 -14.03 5.47
N ARG A 228 -2.67 -13.41 4.30
CA ARG A 228 -2.65 -14.10 3.00
C ARG A 228 -1.30 -14.76 2.73
N LEU A 229 -0.21 -13.99 2.81
CA LEU A 229 1.15 -14.47 2.56
C LEU A 229 1.58 -15.57 3.54
N ALA A 230 1.24 -15.42 4.82
CA ALA A 230 1.55 -16.44 5.82
C ALA A 230 0.72 -17.72 5.61
N THR A 231 -0.55 -17.59 5.21
CA THR A 231 -1.38 -18.75 4.82
C THR A 231 -0.76 -19.50 3.65
N GLU A 232 -0.30 -18.79 2.62
CA GLU A 232 0.41 -19.39 1.47
C GLU A 232 1.73 -20.06 1.86
N ALA A 233 2.43 -19.51 2.86
CA ALA A 233 3.63 -20.09 3.44
C ALA A 233 3.36 -21.18 4.49
N LEU A 234 2.08 -21.49 4.77
CA LEU A 234 1.63 -22.42 5.82
C LEU A 234 2.17 -22.07 7.21
N ARG A 235 2.27 -20.78 7.52
CA ARG A 235 2.77 -20.27 8.81
C ARG A 235 1.65 -19.70 9.67
N PRO A 236 1.63 -20.01 10.98
CA PRO A 236 0.66 -19.43 11.89
C PRO A 236 0.85 -17.91 11.98
N VAL A 237 -0.27 -17.19 12.10
CA VAL A 237 -0.28 -15.73 12.28
C VAL A 237 -0.91 -15.39 13.63
N ILE A 238 -0.24 -14.53 14.39
CA ILE A 238 -0.84 -13.88 15.56
C ILE A 238 -0.76 -12.37 15.43
N ALA A 239 -1.69 -11.67 16.05
CA ALA A 239 -1.77 -10.22 16.01
C ALA A 239 -1.57 -9.61 17.40
N VAL A 240 -0.66 -8.65 17.54
CA VAL A 240 -0.57 -7.75 18.70
C VAL A 240 -1.16 -6.41 18.28
N VAL A 241 -2.29 -6.04 18.88
CA VAL A 241 -3.14 -4.96 18.33
C VAL A 241 -3.57 -4.00 19.42
N GLY A 242 -3.83 -2.74 19.08
CA GLY A 242 -4.32 -1.79 20.07
C GLY A 242 -5.64 -2.25 20.69
N ARG A 243 -6.61 -2.61 19.85
CA ARG A 243 -7.89 -3.20 20.25
C ARG A 243 -8.31 -4.33 19.30
N ASN A 244 -9.11 -5.26 19.81
CA ASN A 244 -9.71 -6.34 19.02
C ASN A 244 -11.22 -6.37 19.21
N PHE A 245 -11.96 -6.18 18.12
CA PHE A 245 -13.42 -6.35 18.07
C PHE A 245 -13.83 -7.63 17.35
N VAL A 246 -12.89 -8.38 16.77
CA VAL A 246 -13.15 -9.57 15.96
C VAL A 246 -13.18 -10.83 16.84
N SER A 247 -14.17 -11.70 16.64
CA SER A 247 -14.27 -12.95 17.41
C SER A 247 -13.17 -13.95 17.02
N SER A 248 -12.82 -14.86 17.93
CA SER A 248 -11.81 -15.89 17.63
C SER A 248 -12.17 -16.82 16.47
N ARG A 249 -13.46 -16.92 16.12
CA ARG A 249 -13.90 -17.67 14.93
C ARG A 249 -13.60 -16.90 13.65
N GLU A 250 -13.86 -15.61 13.63
CA GLU A 250 -13.62 -14.75 12.47
C GLU A 250 -12.14 -14.51 12.23
N LEU A 251 -11.33 -14.39 13.29
CA LEU A 251 -9.87 -14.34 13.17
C LEU A 251 -9.35 -15.56 12.40
N ARG A 252 -9.79 -16.77 12.77
CA ARG A 252 -9.39 -18.00 12.09
C ARG A 252 -9.84 -18.08 10.64
N LEU A 253 -11.03 -17.56 10.33
CA LEU A 253 -11.50 -17.44 8.95
C LEU A 253 -10.66 -16.46 8.13
N ALA A 254 -10.07 -15.46 8.78
CA ALA A 254 -9.14 -14.51 8.17
C ALA A 254 -7.67 -14.99 8.18
N GLY A 255 -7.37 -16.21 8.63
CA GLY A 255 -6.01 -16.75 8.70
C GLY A 255 -5.19 -16.30 9.93
N ILE A 256 -5.84 -15.76 10.95
CA ILE A 256 -5.21 -15.29 12.19
C ILE A 256 -5.59 -16.24 13.34
N GLU A 257 -4.61 -16.83 14.01
CA GLU A 257 -4.83 -17.81 15.08
C GLU A 257 -5.33 -17.15 16.37
N SER A 258 -4.70 -16.03 16.76
CA SER A 258 -5.07 -15.26 17.93
C SER A 258 -4.73 -13.79 17.79
N ALA A 259 -5.55 -12.95 18.43
CA ALA A 259 -5.29 -11.53 18.59
C ALA A 259 -5.08 -11.20 20.08
N HIS A 260 -4.11 -10.36 20.36
CA HIS A 260 -3.68 -9.95 21.68
C HIS A 260 -3.84 -8.43 21.80
N PRO A 261 -5.00 -7.95 22.28
CA PRO A 261 -5.25 -6.53 22.41
C PRO A 261 -4.41 -5.92 23.54
N VAL A 262 -3.94 -4.69 23.33
CA VAL A 262 -3.21 -3.89 24.34
C VAL A 262 -4.19 -3.24 25.31
N LEU A 263 -5.32 -2.74 24.78
CA LEU A 263 -6.37 -2.10 25.56
C LEU A 263 -7.66 -2.93 25.52
N GLU A 264 -8.37 -2.97 26.65
CA GLU A 264 -9.67 -3.62 26.76
C GLU A 264 -10.83 -2.64 26.51
N GLY A 265 -11.97 -3.19 26.06
CA GLY A 265 -13.21 -2.42 25.87
C GLY A 265 -13.24 -1.52 24.63
N ALA A 266 -14.30 -0.72 24.53
CA ALA A 266 -14.57 0.19 23.41
C ALA A 266 -14.27 1.65 23.78
N GLY A 267 -13.05 1.93 24.27
CA GLY A 267 -12.59 3.28 24.60
C GLY A 267 -11.89 3.99 23.45
N GLU A 268 -11.71 5.30 23.59
CA GLU A 268 -10.98 6.15 22.63
C GLU A 268 -9.48 6.26 22.94
N ASP A 269 -9.03 5.76 24.09
CA ASP A 269 -7.62 5.77 24.45
C ASP A 269 -6.80 4.99 23.41
N GLU A 270 -5.66 5.57 23.02
CA GLU A 270 -4.67 4.94 22.17
C GLU A 270 -3.58 4.30 23.03
N PRO A 271 -3.13 3.07 22.73
CA PRO A 271 -2.02 2.46 23.48
C PRO A 271 -0.75 3.30 23.34
N ILE A 272 0.14 3.21 24.32
CA ILE A 272 1.50 3.75 24.21
C ILE A 272 2.50 2.65 23.87
N PRO A 273 3.66 2.97 23.26
CA PRO A 273 4.68 1.98 22.89
C PRO A 273 5.07 1.00 24.00
N ALA A 274 5.20 1.48 25.24
CA ALA A 274 5.53 0.63 26.38
C ALA A 274 4.47 -0.46 26.66
N GLN A 275 3.18 -0.15 26.50
CA GLN A 275 2.11 -1.12 26.69
C GLN A 275 2.09 -2.17 25.56
N VAL A 276 2.43 -1.76 24.33
CA VAL A 276 2.61 -2.69 23.20
C VAL A 276 3.74 -3.67 23.52
N ALA A 277 4.89 -3.17 24.00
CA ALA A 277 6.03 -3.98 24.39
C ALA A 277 5.67 -4.98 25.50
N ASP A 278 4.94 -4.56 26.54
CA ASP A 278 4.52 -5.42 27.65
C ASP A 278 3.62 -6.58 27.18
N VAL A 279 2.67 -6.29 26.29
CA VAL A 279 1.80 -7.31 25.70
C VAL A 279 2.61 -8.24 24.80
N ALA A 280 3.46 -7.71 23.93
CA ALA A 280 4.31 -8.51 23.06
C ALA A 280 5.23 -9.45 23.86
N ALA A 281 5.85 -8.97 24.94
CA ALA A 281 6.70 -9.77 25.81
C ALA A 281 5.93 -10.90 26.51
N ARG A 282 4.68 -10.64 26.92
CA ARG A 282 3.79 -11.67 27.48
C ARG A 282 3.45 -12.73 26.44
N VAL A 283 3.12 -12.31 25.22
CA VAL A 283 2.78 -13.22 24.11
C VAL A 283 3.98 -14.08 23.72
N ALA A 284 5.16 -13.48 23.59
CA ALA A 284 6.41 -14.17 23.26
C ALA A 284 6.72 -15.31 24.24
N ARG A 285 6.44 -15.14 25.54
CA ARG A 285 6.60 -16.20 26.55
C ARG A 285 5.58 -17.33 26.46
N SER A 286 4.42 -17.09 25.85
CA SER A 286 3.38 -18.12 25.69
C SER A 286 3.49 -18.92 24.39
N TRP A 287 4.24 -18.41 23.40
CA TRP A 287 4.47 -19.04 22.12
C TRP A 287 5.86 -19.66 22.09
N ILE A 288 6.03 -20.79 22.79
CA ILE A 288 7.27 -21.57 22.83
C ILE A 288 7.01 -22.89 22.11
N TRP A 289 7.87 -23.24 21.14
CA TRP A 289 7.87 -24.51 20.41
C TRP A 289 8.95 -25.46 20.91
#